data_AF-A0AAD4RZ14-F1
#
_entry.id   AF-A0AAD4RZ14-F1
#
_cell.length_a   1.000
_cell.length_b   1.000
_cell.length_c   1.000
_cell.angle_alpha   90.00
_cell.angle_beta   90.00
_cell.angle_gamma   90.00
#
_symmetry.space_group_name_H-M   'P 1'
#
loop_
_entity.id
_entity.type
_entity.pdbx_description
1 polymer ?
#
loop_
_entity_poly.entity_id
_entity_poly.type
_entity_poly.pdbx_seq_one_letter_code
_entity_poly.pdbx_strand_id
1 'polypeptide(L)' 'MPLFKLQLKVGCPIILMRNFAPSEGLCNGTRLLVTHCGKYLIQAKILTGKKSKIGEKVMFPKISF' A
#
# COMPACT_ATOMS: atom_id res chain seq x y z
N MET A 1 -17.90 -3.84 -15.12
CA MET A 1 -17.15 -3.50 -13.89
C MET A 1 -16.20 -4.66 -13.63
N PRO A 2 -14.87 -4.51 -13.65
CA PRO A 2 -14.07 -5.66 -14.01
C PRO A 2 -13.86 -6.63 -12.85
N LEU A 3 -13.79 -7.92 -13.20
CA LEU A 3 -13.71 -9.12 -12.37
C LEU A 3 -12.33 -9.34 -11.71
N PHE A 4 -11.60 -8.28 -11.38
CA PHE A 4 -10.21 -8.41 -10.93
C PHE A 4 -10.14 -8.58 -9.41
N LYS A 5 -9.91 -9.81 -8.94
CA LYS A 5 -9.71 -10.13 -7.52
C LYS A 5 -8.24 -9.96 -7.14
N LEU A 6 -7.92 -8.92 -6.37
CA LEU A 6 -6.58 -8.73 -5.83
C LEU A 6 -6.42 -9.49 -4.51
N GLN A 7 -5.56 -10.51 -4.50
CA GLN A 7 -5.16 -11.23 -3.29
C GLN A 7 -3.75 -10.83 -2.89
N LEU A 8 -3.59 -10.34 -1.66
CA LEU A 8 -2.30 -9.95 -1.10
C LEU A 8 -1.86 -10.93 -0.02
N LYS A 9 -0.54 -11.07 0.15
CA LYS A 9 0.08 -11.89 1.18
C LYS A 9 0.99 -11.01 2.04
N VAL A 10 1.04 -11.28 3.34
CA VAL A 10 2.03 -10.64 4.22
C VAL A 10 3.44 -10.95 3.72
N GLY A 11 4.29 -9.93 3.67
CA GLY A 11 5.66 -10.01 3.16
C GLY A 11 5.81 -9.80 1.65
N CYS A 12 4.72 -9.66 0.88
CA CYS A 12 4.85 -9.33 -0.54
C CYS A 12 5.10 -7.82 -0.74
N PRO A 13 6.00 -7.43 -1.67
CA PRO A 13 6.09 -6.06 -2.12
C PRO A 13 4.90 -5.73 -3.03
N ILE A 14 4.36 -4.53 -2.87
CA ILE A 14 3.31 -3.96 -3.71
C ILE A 14 3.71 -2.57 -4.18
N ILE A 15 3.03 -2.06 -5.20
CA ILE A 15 3.24 -0.70 -5.71
C ILE A 15 1.91 0.06 -5.73
N LEU A 16 1.93 1.33 -5.31
CA LEU A 16 0.78 2.19 -5.48
C LEU A 16 0.60 2.51 -6.96
N MET A 17 -0.59 2.24 -7.49
CA MET A 17 -0.94 2.56 -8.88
C MET A 17 -1.64 3.93 -9.03
N ARG A 18 -1.99 4.57 -7.91
CA ARG A 18 -2.62 5.90 -7.86
C ARG A 18 -2.07 6.69 -6.69
N ASN A 19 -2.21 8.00 -6.77
CA ASN A 19 -1.85 8.92 -5.70
C ASN A 19 -2.81 8.74 -4.52
N PHE A 20 -2.26 8.43 -3.34
CA PHE A 20 -3.04 8.25 -2.11
C PHE A 20 -2.87 9.46 -1.17
N ALA A 21 -1.62 9.81 -0.85
CA ALA A 21 -1.30 10.99 -0.05
C ALA A 21 0.04 11.59 -0.54
N PRO A 22 0.02 12.40 -1.62
CA PRO A 22 1.23 12.97 -2.21
C PRO A 22 2.08 13.79 -1.23
N SER A 23 1.45 14.54 -0.33
CA SER A 23 2.15 15.34 0.70
C SER A 23 2.99 14.46 1.64
N GLU A 24 2.53 13.23 1.88
CA GLU A 24 3.20 12.20 2.69
C GLU A 24 4.12 11.30 1.85
N GLY A 25 4.30 11.59 0.55
CA GLY A 25 5.14 10.79 -0.34
C GLY A 25 4.52 9.45 -0.77
N LEU A 26 3.21 9.26 -0.59
CA LEU A 26 2.45 8.09 -1.06
C LEU A 26 1.81 8.37 -2.42
N CYS A 27 2.65 8.38 -3.45
CA CYS A 27 2.25 8.63 -4.83
C CYS A 27 2.36 7.37 -5.70
N ASN A 28 1.86 7.45 -6.94
CA ASN A 28 2.03 6.39 -7.93
C ASN A 28 3.53 6.01 -8.06
N GLY A 29 3.83 4.71 -8.05
CA GLY A 29 5.20 4.20 -8.09
C GLY A 29 5.86 3.98 -6.71
N THR A 30 5.23 4.42 -5.62
CA THR A 30 5.70 4.12 -4.25
C THR A 30 5.59 2.63 -3.99
N ARG A 31 6.72 1.98 -3.66
CA ARG A 31 6.78 0.57 -3.29
C ARG A 31 6.57 0.42 -1.80
N LEU A 32 5.74 -0.54 -1.41
CA LEU A 32 5.39 -0.85 -0.03
C LEU A 32 5.59 -2.34 0.23
N LEU A 33 5.90 -2.72 1.47
CA LEU A 33 5.94 -4.12 1.92
C LEU A 33 4.72 -4.40 2.77
N VAL A 34 3.89 -5.36 2.37
CA VAL A 34 2.71 -5.72 3.16
C VAL A 34 3.14 -6.32 4.50
N THR A 35 2.65 -5.74 5.60
CA THR A 35 2.93 -6.21 6.97
C THR A 35 1.73 -6.85 7.65
N HIS A 36 0.51 -6.49 7.23
CA HIS A 36 -0.73 -7.09 7.73
C HIS A 36 -1.87 -6.95 6.72
N CYS A 37 -2.68 -7.99 6.56
CA CYS A 37 -3.88 -7.99 5.72
C CYS A 37 -5.11 -8.29 6.58
N GLY A 38 -5.80 -7.25 7.03
CA GLY A 38 -7.06 -7.38 7.75
C GLY A 38 -8.25 -7.58 6.81
N LYS A 39 -9.44 -7.71 7.43
CA LYS A 39 -10.72 -7.79 6.71
C LYS A 39 -11.00 -6.51 5.91
N TYR A 40 -10.76 -5.34 6.51
CA TYR A 40 -11.10 -4.03 5.95
C TYR A 40 -9.92 -3.08 5.75
N LEU A 41 -8.72 -3.46 6.20
CA LEU A 41 -7.51 -2.63 6.12
C LEU A 41 -6.31 -3.47 5.69
N ILE A 42 -5.39 -2.84 4.97
CA ILE A 42 -4.06 -3.36 4.68
C ILE A 42 -3.06 -2.44 5.36
N GLN A 43 -2.09 -3.02 6.06
CA GLN A 43 -0.96 -2.30 6.61
C GLN A 43 0.28 -2.64 5.80
N ALA A 44 1.04 -1.63 5.41
CA ALA A 44 2.29 -1.81 4.69
C ALA A 44 3.38 -0.87 5.20
N LYS A 45 4.64 -1.24 4.96
CA LYS A 45 5.83 -0.43 5.28
C LYS A 45 6.34 0.24 4.01
N ILE A 46 6.67 1.53 4.07
CA ILE A 46 7.18 2.27 2.90
C ILE A 46 8.60 1.79 2.56
N LEU A 47 8.84 1.39 1.31
CA LEU A 47 10.15 0.97 0.82
C LEU A 47 10.82 2.06 -0.04
N THR A 48 10.03 2.84 -0.78
CA THR A 48 10.53 3.92 -1.66
C THR A 48 9.64 5.16 -1.54
N GLY A 49 10.14 6.33 -1.94
CA GLY A 49 9.42 7.59 -1.87
C GLY A 49 10.21 8.66 -1.11
N LYS A 50 9.52 9.50 -0.33
CA LYS A 50 10.15 10.56 0.47
C LYS A 50 11.09 9.96 1.51
N LYS A 51 12.36 10.39 1.53
CA LYS A 51 13.41 9.83 2.42
C LYS A 51 12.99 9.79 3.89
N SER A 52 12.32 10.83 4.38
CA SER A 52 11.86 10.92 5.77
C SER A 52 10.79 9.89 6.13
N LYS A 53 10.14 9.27 5.14
CA LYS A 53 9.01 8.35 5.31
C LYS A 53 9.38 6.88 5.10
N ILE A 54 10.57 6.60 4.55
CA ILE A 54 11.00 5.23 4.30
C ILE A 54 11.06 4.48 5.63
N GLY A 55 10.38 3.34 5.66
CA GLY A 55 10.26 2.50 6.84
C GLY A 55 9.07 2.80 7.75
N GLU A 56 8.34 3.90 7.54
CA GLU A 56 7.09 4.15 8.25
C GLU A 56 6.01 3.13 7.84
N LYS A 57 5.09 2.86 8.77
CA LYS A 57 3.91 2.03 8.52
C LYS A 57 2.76 2.91 8.07
N VAL A 58 2.06 2.45 7.05
CA VAL A 58 0.87 3.10 6.50
C VAL A 58 -0.27 2.11 6.48
N MET A 59 -1.48 2.60 6.76
CA MET A 59 -2.70 1.83 6.70
C MET A 59 -3.60 2.42 5.62
N PHE A 60 -4.19 1.57 4.79
CA PHE A 60 -5.16 1.99 3.79
C PHE A 60 -6.32 0.99 3.74
N PRO A 61 -7.53 1.47 3.38
CA PRO A 61 -8.72 0.64 3.32
C PRO A 61 -8.57 -0.45 2.26
N LYS A 62 -8.98 -1.66 2.62
CA LYS A 62 -9.12 -2.79 1.70
C LYS A 62 -10.52 -2.73 1.11
N ILE A 63 -10.60 -2.49 -0.19
CA ILE A 63 -11.87 -2.53 -0.91
C ILE A 63 -12.14 -3.99 -1.28
N SER A 64 -13.19 -4.55 -0.69
CA SER A 64 -13.79 -5.81 -1.10
C SER A 64 -15.01 -5.50 -1.97
N PHE A 65 -14.96 -5.87 -3.24
CA PHE A 65 -16.09 -5.84 -4.16
C PHE A 65 -16.85 -7.16 -4.10
#